data_AF-A0A5J5JXJ2-F1
#
_entry.id   AF-A0A5J5JXJ2-F1
#
_cell.length_a   1.000
_cell.length_b   1.000
_cell.length_c   1.000
_cell.angle_alpha   90.00
_cell.angle_beta   90.00
_cell.angle_gamma   90.00
#
_symmetry.space_group_name_H-M   'P 1'
#
loop_
_entity.id
_entity.type
_entity.pdbx_description
1 polymer ?
#
loop_
_entity_poly.entity_id
_entity_poly.type
_entity_poly.pdbx_seq_one_letter_code
_entity_poly.pdbx_strand_id
1 'polypeptide(L)'
;MTYLTASRPPSREESAARQVDAHLSATHNIRGGQIRTYRGVALLRLGDVSVWFRAGKISWSTGELGTDGKPKITVILLHETAQAAAKIAQRYRELRGHVGLHAVRIG
;
A
#
# COMPACT_ATOMS: atom_id res chain seq x y z
N MET A 1 38.10 5.63 -15.49
CA MET A 1 36.85 5.44 -16.28
C MET A 1 35.81 4.90 -15.32
N THR A 2 34.99 5.78 -14.75
CA THR A 2 34.02 5.41 -13.69
C THR A 2 32.71 5.04 -14.37
N TYR A 3 32.32 3.76 -14.30
CA TYR A 3 31.02 3.32 -14.77
C TYR A 3 29.95 3.89 -13.82
N LEU A 4 29.34 5.01 -14.20
CA LEU A 4 28.07 5.45 -13.64
C LEU A 4 27.03 4.39 -14.02
N THR A 5 26.71 3.50 -13.09
CA THR A 5 25.55 2.61 -13.20
C THR A 5 24.33 3.52 -13.34
N ALA A 6 23.85 3.72 -14.58
CA ALA A 6 22.62 4.45 -14.82
C ALA A 6 21.48 3.66 -14.16
N SER A 7 20.99 4.16 -13.03
CA SER A 7 19.83 3.61 -12.34
C SER A 7 18.68 3.52 -13.34
N ARG A 8 18.19 2.31 -13.62
CA ARG A 8 17.03 2.11 -14.49
C ARG A 8 15.90 3.04 -14.02
N PRO A 9 15.21 3.77 -14.92
CA PRO A 9 14.09 4.60 -14.51
C PRO A 9 13.02 3.74 -13.84
N PRO A 10 12.36 4.26 -12.78
CA PRO A 10 11.34 3.51 -12.05
C PRO A 10 10.20 3.13 -12.99
N SER A 11 9.59 1.95 -12.78
CA SER A 11 8.39 1.58 -13.54
C SER A 11 7.22 2.50 -13.19
N ARG A 12 6.13 2.43 -13.97
CA ARG A 12 4.89 3.16 -13.65
C ARG A 12 4.34 2.77 -12.28
N GLU A 13 4.40 1.48 -11.97
CA GLU A 13 3.95 0.90 -10.70
C GLU A 13 4.83 1.35 -9.53
N GLU A 14 6.15 1.37 -9.70
CA GLU A 14 7.07 1.89 -8.69
C GLU A 14 6.86 3.39 -8.45
N SER A 15 6.69 4.15 -9.53
CA SER A 15 6.41 5.59 -9.46
C SER A 15 5.09 5.85 -8.72
N ALA A 16 4.05 5.08 -9.01
CA ALA A 16 2.76 5.17 -8.31
C ALA A 16 2.88 4.78 -6.83
N ALA A 17 3.63 3.73 -6.49
CA ALA A 17 3.88 3.34 -5.11
C ALA A 17 4.58 4.46 -4.32
N ARG A 18 5.60 5.09 -4.91
CA ARG A 18 6.31 6.24 -4.33
C ARG A 18 5.38 7.45 -4.15
N GLN A 19 4.50 7.73 -5.12
CA GLN A 19 3.52 8.82 -5.01
C GLN A 19 2.50 8.56 -3.90
N VAL A 20 1.99 7.33 -3.77
CA VAL A 20 1.09 6.96 -2.68
C VAL A 20 1.78 7.08 -1.32
N ASP A 21 3.01 6.58 -1.18
CA ASP A 21 3.79 6.72 0.07
C ASP A 21 4.03 8.19 0.45
N ALA A 22 4.41 9.03 -0.52
CA ALA A 22 4.56 10.47 -0.31
C ALA A 22 3.25 11.13 0.14
N HIS A 23 2.11 10.76 -0.47
CA HIS A 23 0.80 11.30 -0.11
C HIS A 23 0.36 10.86 1.30
N LEU A 24 0.64 9.61 1.67
CA LEU A 24 0.37 9.08 3.00
C LEU A 24 1.18 9.81 4.07
N SER A 25 2.45 10.09 3.80
CA SER A 25 3.32 10.85 4.71
C SER A 25 2.85 12.30 4.85
N ALA A 26 2.59 12.98 3.74
CA ALA A 26 2.26 14.41 3.71
C ALA A 26 0.86 14.71 4.27
N THR A 27 -0.16 13.94 3.85
CA THR A 27 -1.57 14.25 4.15
C THR A 27 -2.09 13.50 5.38
N HIS A 28 -1.57 12.29 5.64
CA HIS A 28 -2.13 11.39 6.66
C HIS A 28 -1.19 11.11 7.83
N ASN A 29 0.03 11.67 7.81
CA ASN A 29 1.09 11.42 8.78
C ASN A 29 1.42 9.93 8.98
N ILE A 30 1.24 9.12 7.92
CA ILE A 30 1.58 7.70 7.90
C ILE A 30 2.94 7.58 7.20
N ARG A 31 3.97 7.23 7.96
CA ARG A 31 5.37 7.19 7.50
C ARG A 31 5.95 5.78 7.62
N GLY A 32 7.04 5.54 6.90
CA GLY A 32 7.80 4.28 6.99
C GLY A 32 7.29 3.17 6.08
N GLY A 33 6.64 3.53 4.96
CA GLY A 33 6.29 2.57 3.93
C GLY A 33 7.52 1.92 3.31
N GLN A 34 7.50 0.59 3.20
CA GLN A 34 8.56 -0.15 2.50
C GLN A 34 8.10 -0.49 1.09
N ILE A 35 8.83 0.01 0.09
CA ILE A 35 8.55 -0.29 -1.32
C ILE A 35 9.49 -1.40 -1.79
N ARG A 36 8.91 -2.48 -2.33
CA ARG A 36 9.63 -3.57 -2.99
C ARG A 36 9.12 -3.72 -4.41
N THR A 37 10.01 -3.99 -5.36
CA THR A 37 9.64 -4.18 -6.77
C THR A 37 10.05 -5.57 -7.24
N TYR A 38 9.18 -6.22 -8.01
CA TYR A 38 9.46 -7.52 -8.61
C TYR A 38 8.66 -7.70 -9.91
N ARG A 39 9.35 -7.95 -11.04
CA ARG A 39 8.75 -8.27 -12.35
C ARG A 39 7.53 -7.39 -12.74
N GLY A 40 7.67 -6.07 -12.66
CA GLY A 40 6.59 -5.13 -13.04
C GLY A 40 5.48 -4.99 -12.00
N VAL A 41 5.69 -5.52 -10.80
CA VAL A 41 4.85 -5.29 -9.62
C VAL A 41 5.61 -4.43 -8.64
N ALA A 42 4.96 -3.41 -8.07
CA ALA A 42 5.44 -2.75 -6.86
C ALA A 42 4.56 -3.13 -5.68
N LEU A 43 5.16 -3.30 -4.51
CA LEU A 43 4.50 -3.59 -3.25
C LEU A 43 4.89 -2.49 -2.26
N LEU A 44 3.89 -1.75 -1.77
CA LEU A 44 4.05 -0.85 -0.63
C LEU A 44 3.52 -1.58 0.62
N ARG A 45 4.39 -1.74 1.62
CA ARG A 45 4.03 -2.35 2.91
C ARG A 45 3.98 -1.27 3.99
N LEU A 46 2.83 -1.18 4.67
CA LEU A 46 2.52 -0.21 5.73
C LEU A 46 2.03 -0.98 6.97
N GLY A 47 2.94 -1.42 7.82
CA GLY A 47 2.61 -2.35 8.91
C GLY A 47 1.95 -3.63 8.38
N ASP A 48 0.69 -3.84 8.74
CA ASP A 48 -0.14 -4.98 8.33
C ASP A 48 -0.86 -4.78 6.99
N VAL A 49 -0.82 -3.57 6.41
CA VAL A 49 -1.39 -3.29 5.09
C VAL A 49 -0.35 -3.59 4.01
N SER A 50 -0.69 -4.50 3.09
CA SER A 50 0.07 -4.75 1.86
C SER A 50 -0.70 -4.19 0.67
N VAL A 51 -0.09 -3.27 -0.07
CA VAL A 51 -0.67 -2.61 -1.24
C VAL A 51 0.12 -2.99 -2.48
N TRP A 52 -0.54 -3.65 -3.43
CA TRP A 52 0.04 -4.09 -4.69
C TRP A 52 -0.29 -3.12 -5.82
N PHE A 53 0.74 -2.78 -6.60
CA PHE A 53 0.67 -1.94 -7.79
C PHE A 53 1.07 -2.84 -8.97
N ARG A 54 0.11 -3.20 -9.81
CA ARG A 54 0.33 -4.07 -10.98
C ARG A 54 -0.69 -3.83 -12.07
N ALA A 55 -0.28 -3.97 -13.32
CA ALA A 55 -1.17 -3.94 -14.48
C ALA A 55 -2.14 -2.73 -14.48
N GLY A 56 -1.63 -1.53 -14.16
CA GLY A 56 -2.44 -0.32 -14.13
C GLY A 56 -3.44 -0.23 -12.96
N LYS A 57 -3.26 -1.02 -11.90
CA LYS A 57 -4.15 -1.06 -10.73
C LYS A 57 -3.38 -0.99 -9.42
N ILE A 58 -4.03 -0.41 -8.41
CA ILE A 58 -3.64 -0.40 -6.99
C ILE A 58 -4.64 -1.30 -6.27
N SER A 59 -4.16 -2.24 -5.47
CA SER A 59 -5.05 -3.16 -4.74
C SER A 59 -4.52 -3.52 -3.36
N TRP A 60 -5.42 -3.76 -2.42
CA TRP A 60 -5.10 -4.27 -1.07
C TRP A 60 -6.28 -5.09 -0.53
N SER A 61 -6.05 -5.91 0.50
CA SER A 61 -7.13 -6.64 1.16
C SER A 61 -7.88 -5.77 2.15
N THR A 62 -9.21 -5.87 2.17
CA THR A 62 -10.07 -5.22 3.17
C THR A 62 -10.14 -6.00 4.48
N GLY A 63 -9.48 -7.16 4.58
CA GLY A 63 -9.55 -8.08 5.74
C GLY A 63 -10.91 -8.73 5.97
N GLU A 64 -11.93 -8.38 5.18
CA GLU A 64 -13.21 -9.08 5.13
C GLU A 64 -13.07 -10.30 4.22
N LEU A 65 -13.82 -11.36 4.51
CA LEU A 65 -14.01 -12.45 3.56
C LEU A 65 -15.18 -12.11 2.61
N GLY A 66 -14.99 -12.38 1.33
CA GLY A 66 -16.07 -12.38 0.35
C GLY A 66 -17.01 -13.56 0.56
N THR A 67 -18.10 -13.59 -0.21
CA THR A 67 -19.09 -14.69 -0.20
C THR A 67 -18.48 -16.02 -0.67
N ASP A 68 -17.31 -15.99 -1.31
CA ASP A 68 -16.52 -17.13 -1.74
C ASP A 68 -15.47 -17.58 -0.70
N GLY A 69 -15.47 -16.99 0.49
CA GLY A 69 -14.51 -17.28 1.56
C GLY A 69 -13.09 -16.76 1.30
N LYS A 70 -12.87 -15.97 0.24
CA LYS A 70 -11.56 -15.37 -0.06
C LYS A 70 -11.47 -13.97 0.51
N PRO A 71 -10.27 -13.47 0.83
CA PRO A 71 -10.10 -12.08 1.24
C PRO A 71 -10.64 -11.14 0.17
N LYS A 72 -11.58 -10.28 0.54
CA LYS A 72 -12.10 -9.23 -0.32
C LYS A 72 -10.97 -8.24 -0.60
N ILE A 73 -10.83 -7.89 -1.88
CA ILE A 73 -9.78 -7.00 -2.37
C ILE A 73 -10.43 -5.71 -2.87
N THR A 74 -9.93 -4.57 -2.40
CA THR A 74 -10.22 -3.27 -3.01
C THR A 74 -9.27 -3.03 -4.17
N VAL A 75 -9.79 -2.49 -5.27
CA VAL A 75 -9.03 -2.17 -6.48
C VAL A 75 -9.35 -0.75 -6.93
N ILE A 76 -8.32 0.01 -7.29
CA ILE A 76 -8.37 1.39 -7.77
C ILE A 76 -7.43 1.52 -8.98
N LEU A 77 -7.69 2.47 -9.89
CA LEU A 77 -6.80 2.69 -11.04
C LEU A 77 -5.47 3.31 -10.60
N LEU A 78 -4.39 2.96 -11.30
CA LEU A 78 -3.03 3.40 -10.94
C LEU A 78 -2.84 4.92 -10.92
N HIS A 79 -3.61 5.66 -11.71
CA HIS A 79 -3.52 7.12 -11.78
C HIS A 79 -4.32 7.83 -10.68
N GLU A 80 -5.18 7.12 -9.94
CA GLU A 80 -6.00 7.69 -8.85
C GLU A 80 -5.23 7.67 -7.51
N THR A 81 -3.97 8.09 -7.52
CA THR A 81 -3.03 7.92 -6.39
C THR A 81 -3.50 8.63 -5.12
N ALA A 82 -4.08 9.82 -5.21
CA ALA A 82 -4.62 10.56 -4.06
C ALA A 82 -5.83 9.84 -3.43
N GLN A 83 -6.77 9.36 -4.26
CA GLN A 83 -7.93 8.61 -3.78
C GLN A 83 -7.50 7.26 -3.17
N ALA A 84 -6.52 6.59 -3.78
CA ALA A 84 -5.94 5.38 -3.23
C ALA A 84 -5.29 5.64 -1.87
N ALA A 85 -4.48 6.70 -1.74
CA ALA A 85 -3.84 7.07 -0.48
C ALA A 85 -4.87 7.32 0.63
N ALA A 86 -5.96 8.04 0.35
CA ALA A 86 -7.01 8.29 1.34
C ALA A 86 -7.65 6.99 1.86
N LYS A 87 -8.00 6.05 0.97
CA LYS A 87 -8.60 4.77 1.33
C LYS A 87 -7.62 3.82 2.03
N ILE A 88 -6.35 3.84 1.61
CA ILE A 88 -5.27 3.10 2.28
C ILE A 88 -5.03 3.65 3.69
N ALA A 89 -5.04 4.97 3.87
CA ALA A 89 -4.89 5.61 5.17
C ALA A 89 -6.02 5.24 6.12
N GLN A 90 -7.27 5.23 5.63
CA GLN A 90 -8.41 4.73 6.40
C GLN A 90 -8.18 3.29 6.84
N ARG A 91 -7.80 2.40 5.90
CA ARG A 91 -7.57 0.99 6.20
C ARG A 91 -6.45 0.76 7.22
N TYR A 92 -5.35 1.50 7.09
CA TYR A 92 -4.24 1.45 8.03
C TYR A 92 -4.69 1.80 9.45
N ARG A 93 -5.52 2.83 9.60
CA ARG A 93 -6.07 3.25 10.90
C ARG A 93 -7.07 2.24 11.46
N GLU A 94 -7.92 1.64 10.63
CA GLU A 94 -8.85 0.59 11.06
C GLU A 94 -8.11 -0.59 11.68
N LEU A 95 -7.04 -1.06 11.03
CA LEU A 95 -6.22 -2.17 11.53
C LEU A 95 -5.48 -1.78 12.82
N ARG A 96 -4.88 -0.59 12.87
CA ARG A 96 -4.17 -0.11 14.08
C ARG A 96 -5.13 0.14 15.25
N GLY A 97 -6.34 0.64 14.97
CA GLY A 97 -7.39 0.85 15.97
C GLY A 97 -8.00 -0.45 16.49
N HIS A 98 -8.13 -1.47 15.65
CA HIS A 98 -8.57 -2.80 16.07
C HIS A 98 -7.58 -3.50 17.01
N VAL A 99 -6.28 -3.31 16.83
CA VAL A 99 -5.27 -3.84 17.75
C VAL A 99 -5.40 -3.23 19.15
N GLY A 100 -5.93 -2.01 19.28
CA GLY A 100 -6.22 -1.39 20.58
C GLY A 100 -7.45 -1.95 21.31
N LEU A 101 -8.42 -2.53 20.59
CA LEU A 101 -9.64 -3.09 21.18
C LEU A 101 -9.51 -4.56 21.57
N HIS A 102 -8.58 -5.31 20.96
CA HIS A 102 -8.30 -6.71 21.33
C HIS A 102 -7.20 -6.88 22.39
N ALA A 103 -6.51 -5.80 22.79
CA ALA A 103 -5.52 -5.84 23.87
C ALA A 103 -6.12 -5.73 25.29
N VAL A 104 -7.44 -5.55 25.43
CA VAL A 104 -8.13 -5.48 26.74
C VAL A 104 -9.13 -6.62 26.90
N ARG A 105 -8.60 -7.85 27.02
CA ARG A 105 -9.17 -8.93 27.82
C ARG A 105 -8.30 -10.17 27.66
N ILE A 106 -7.35 -10.39 28.57
CA ILE A 106 -7.07 -11.68 29.25
C ILE A 106 -6.29 -11.32 30.53
N GLY A 107 -6.85 -11.67 31.69
CA GLY A 107 -6.14 -11.72 32.99
C GLY A 107 -6.51 -10.60 33.95
#